data_AF-A0A162D143-F1
#
_entry.id   AF-A0A162D143-F1
#
_cell.length_a   1.000
_cell.length_b   1.000
_cell.length_c   1.000
_cell.angle_alpha   90.00
_cell.angle_beta   90.00
_cell.angle_gamma   90.00
#
_symmetry.space_group_name_H-M   'P 1'
#
loop_
_entity.id
_entity.type
_entity.pdbx_description
1 polymer ?
#
loop_
_entity_poly.entity_id
_entity_poly.type
_entity_poly.pdbx_seq_one_letter_code
_entity_poly.pdbx_strand_id
1 'polypeptide(L)'
;MPPRRQLTYAEREEKNRKQREKRAQEEPEVKAKRLEEQRARAQYVHDAKKQRFEILLPAQTKEDRANEAERRREGRANEAGEVKQRRLREQAQRQQALRREENGEEKRARLQEQAHRPQALRSAETDDERVVRLMGAQFGQQALRYQETEEERMSRATVDRLRHQKRLADETREEAERLREEREEDEELLRAMNALEHAEIIPMETEEERTFREELLATRNRVGVPRTHRAACKTLTSEDRVPLHDCGEMTVTCGECNARHFKGERPSDNKFTQCCAKGKVILPPPKECPQPLAKLLQNENPKAKAFMMKIRNYNSAHALASLGAKISSSPGRGPYCFRIHGQVYHNTTLVGLNTNNPRYADLYFIDAAQASEFRAHSTSNGGCCRNLMEELDAMLREKNPYAA
;
A
#
# COMPACT_ATOMS: atom_id res chain seq x y z
N MET A 1 52.10 21.37 -69.37
CA MET A 1 52.86 22.28 -68.48
C MET A 1 54.31 21.84 -68.46
N PRO A 2 55.29 22.75 -68.63
CA PRO A 2 56.71 22.39 -68.53
C PRO A 2 57.04 21.88 -67.11
N PRO A 3 58.00 20.95 -66.94
CA PRO A 3 58.35 20.39 -65.64
C PRO A 3 58.90 21.47 -64.71
N ARG A 4 58.38 21.52 -63.48
CA ARG A 4 58.76 22.50 -62.46
C ARG A 4 60.21 22.23 -62.02
N ARG A 5 61.14 23.12 -62.35
CA ARG A 5 62.53 23.09 -61.86
C ARG A 5 62.53 22.98 -60.33
N GLN A 6 63.22 21.99 -59.79
CA GLN A 6 63.40 21.86 -58.34
C GLN A 6 64.44 22.88 -57.86
N LEU A 7 64.07 23.66 -56.84
CA LEU A 7 65.00 24.61 -56.20
C LEU A 7 66.01 23.83 -55.36
N THR A 8 67.29 24.21 -55.49
CA THR A 8 68.38 23.76 -54.63
C THR A 8 68.21 24.27 -53.19
N TYR A 9 68.94 23.68 -52.24
CA TYR A 9 68.84 24.05 -50.82
C TYR A 9 69.17 25.54 -50.59
N ALA A 10 70.23 26.05 -51.21
CA ALA A 10 70.62 27.45 -51.13
C ALA A 10 69.56 28.41 -51.71
N GLU A 11 68.96 28.07 -52.86
CA GLU A 11 67.88 28.86 -53.45
C GLU A 11 66.62 28.90 -52.57
N ARG A 12 66.34 27.84 -51.81
CA ARG A 12 65.22 27.80 -50.84
C ARG A 12 65.51 28.67 -49.62
N GLU A 13 66.72 28.63 -49.08
CA GLU A 13 67.11 29.49 -47.95
C GLU A 13 67.08 30.97 -48.32
N GLU A 14 67.60 31.33 -49.50
CA GLU A 14 67.56 32.72 -49.97
C GLU A 14 66.12 33.20 -50.16
N LYS A 15 65.25 32.35 -50.73
CA LYS A 15 63.81 32.64 -50.86
C LYS A 15 63.14 32.82 -49.50
N ASN A 16 63.47 31.98 -48.52
CA ASN A 16 62.95 32.09 -47.16
C ASN A 16 63.45 33.36 -46.45
N ARG A 17 64.71 33.76 -46.68
CA ARG A 17 65.29 35.00 -46.14
C ARG A 17 64.57 36.23 -46.69
N LYS A 18 64.46 36.34 -48.02
CA LYS A 18 63.72 37.43 -48.70
C LYS A 18 62.26 37.48 -48.24
N GLN A 19 61.65 36.32 -48.00
CA GLN A 19 60.29 36.27 -47.48
C GLN A 19 60.23 36.79 -46.04
N ARG A 20 61.16 36.42 -45.14
CA ARG A 20 61.20 36.93 -43.75
C ARG A 20 61.39 38.45 -43.70
N GLU A 21 62.29 38.99 -44.51
CA GLU A 21 62.52 40.44 -44.65
C GLU A 21 61.25 41.17 -45.10
N LYS A 22 60.58 40.64 -46.13
CA LYS A 22 59.29 41.18 -46.59
C LYS A 22 58.21 41.15 -45.51
N ARG A 23 58.16 40.10 -44.68
CA ARG A 23 57.20 39.99 -43.57
C ARG A 23 57.51 40.91 -42.39
N ALA A 24 58.77 41.30 -42.22
CA ALA A 24 59.19 42.21 -41.15
C ALA A 24 58.76 43.67 -41.43
N GLN A 25 58.59 44.03 -42.70
CA GLN A 25 58.17 45.37 -43.14
C GLN A 25 56.64 45.49 -43.36
N GLU A 26 55.86 44.47 -43.02
CA GLU A 26 54.40 44.51 -43.19
C GLU A 26 53.72 45.40 -42.15
N GLU A 27 52.78 46.23 -42.60
CA GLU A 27 51.92 47.01 -41.72
C GLU A 27 51.05 46.12 -40.82
N PRO A 28 50.69 46.58 -39.60
CA PRO A 28 49.99 45.77 -38.60
C PRO A 28 48.67 45.17 -39.10
N GLU A 29 47.88 45.91 -39.89
CA GLU A 29 46.60 45.44 -40.44
C GLU A 29 46.78 44.33 -41.48
N VAL A 30 47.78 44.46 -42.36
CA VAL A 30 48.11 43.45 -43.37
C VAL A 30 48.64 42.18 -42.71
N LYS A 31 49.46 42.34 -41.65
CA LYS A 31 49.94 41.23 -40.83
C LYS A 31 48.79 40.50 -40.12
N ALA A 32 47.81 41.22 -39.60
CA ALA A 32 46.63 40.66 -38.94
C ALA A 32 45.76 39.84 -39.91
N LYS A 33 45.39 40.42 -41.07
CA LYS A 33 44.61 39.71 -42.11
C LYS A 33 45.29 38.43 -42.59
N ARG A 34 46.61 38.47 -42.83
CA ARG A 34 47.34 37.25 -43.21
C ARG A 34 47.35 36.20 -42.10
N LEU A 35 47.52 36.61 -40.84
CA LEU A 35 47.52 35.67 -39.72
C LEU A 35 46.14 35.03 -39.56
N GLU A 36 45.07 35.80 -39.78
CA GLU A 36 43.68 35.33 -39.76
C GLU A 36 43.40 34.34 -40.90
N GLU A 37 43.80 34.64 -42.13
CA GLU A 37 43.71 33.69 -43.25
C GLU A 37 44.55 32.42 -43.00
N GLN A 38 45.71 32.56 -42.38
CA GLN A 38 46.56 31.42 -42.04
C GLN A 38 45.92 30.55 -40.95
N ARG A 39 45.27 31.18 -39.96
CA ARG A 39 44.45 30.49 -38.95
C ARG A 39 43.26 29.80 -39.59
N ALA A 40 42.50 30.47 -40.46
CA ALA A 40 41.36 29.89 -41.17
C ALA A 40 41.76 28.69 -42.03
N ARG A 41 42.90 28.75 -42.74
CA ARG A 41 43.45 27.61 -43.48
C ARG A 41 43.89 26.48 -42.57
N ALA A 42 44.54 26.78 -41.44
CA ALA A 42 44.92 25.77 -40.46
C ALA A 42 43.68 25.09 -39.85
N GLN A 43 42.62 25.86 -39.58
CA GLN A 43 41.33 25.38 -39.09
C GLN A 43 40.68 24.45 -40.11
N TYR A 44 40.60 24.86 -41.38
CA TYR A 44 40.06 24.03 -42.46
C TYR A 44 40.83 22.70 -42.60
N VAL A 45 42.17 22.73 -42.55
CA VAL A 45 42.98 21.50 -42.62
C VAL A 45 42.77 20.62 -41.39
N HIS A 46 42.66 21.22 -40.20
CA HIS A 46 42.33 20.51 -38.97
C HIS A 46 40.96 19.84 -39.07
N ASP A 47 39.95 20.56 -39.53
CA ASP A 47 38.58 20.08 -39.63
C ASP A 47 38.42 19.03 -40.73
N ALA A 48 39.13 19.17 -41.86
CA ALA A 48 39.19 18.13 -42.90
C ALA A 48 39.91 16.87 -42.40
N LYS A 49 40.98 17.01 -41.60
CA LYS A 49 41.63 15.86 -40.94
C LYS A 49 40.71 15.23 -39.89
N LYS A 50 40.00 16.03 -39.12
CA LYS A 50 39.05 15.59 -38.10
C LYS A 50 37.87 14.85 -38.75
N GLN A 51 37.27 15.39 -39.80
CA GLN A 51 36.24 14.69 -40.58
C GLN A 51 36.76 13.39 -41.19
N ARG A 52 37.97 13.38 -41.76
CA ARG A 52 38.59 12.14 -42.26
C ARG A 52 38.83 11.13 -41.14
N PHE A 53 39.20 11.58 -39.94
CA PHE A 53 39.40 10.73 -38.77
C PHE A 53 38.07 10.24 -38.18
N GLU A 54 37.03 11.09 -38.12
CA GLU A 54 35.66 10.76 -37.68
C GLU A 54 34.95 9.80 -38.65
N ILE A 55 35.20 9.91 -39.96
CA ILE A 55 34.72 8.95 -40.97
C ILE A 55 35.46 7.60 -40.86
N LEU A 56 36.70 7.59 -40.38
CA LEU A 56 37.49 6.37 -40.12
C LEU A 56 37.25 5.77 -38.72
N LEU A 57 36.63 6.50 -37.79
CA LEU A 57 36.38 6.09 -36.41
C LEU A 57 35.37 4.94 -36.21
N PRO A 58 34.37 4.69 -37.09
CA PRO A 58 33.52 3.51 -36.95
C PRO A 58 34.25 2.20 -37.27
N ALA A 59 35.48 2.26 -37.83
CA ALA A 59 36.24 1.10 -38.27
C ALA A 59 37.33 0.64 -37.28
N GLN A 60 37.24 1.01 -36.00
CA GLN A 60 38.00 0.25 -34.98
C GLN A 60 37.27 -1.05 -34.71
N THR A 61 37.84 -2.15 -35.19
CA THR A 61 37.31 -3.48 -34.90
C THR A 61 37.44 -3.77 -33.39
N LYS A 62 36.64 -4.71 -32.86
CA LYS A 62 36.79 -5.17 -31.47
C LYS A 62 38.23 -5.64 -31.20
N GLU A 63 38.91 -6.19 -32.21
CA GLU A 63 40.31 -6.61 -32.16
C GLU A 63 41.28 -5.44 -32.01
N ASP A 64 41.10 -4.33 -32.72
CA ASP A 64 41.98 -3.17 -32.58
C ASP A 64 41.95 -2.59 -31.16
N ARG A 65 40.75 -2.56 -30.55
CA ARG A 65 40.56 -2.13 -29.16
C ARG A 65 41.17 -3.11 -28.17
N ALA A 66 41.08 -4.41 -28.44
CA ALA A 66 41.70 -5.45 -27.63
C ALA A 66 43.23 -5.36 -27.68
N ASN A 67 43.80 -5.22 -28.88
CA ASN A 67 45.23 -5.07 -29.11
C ASN A 67 45.79 -3.79 -28.45
N GLU A 68 45.05 -2.69 -28.48
CA GLU A 68 45.45 -1.47 -27.78
C GLU A 68 45.36 -1.62 -26.25
N ALA A 69 44.34 -2.30 -25.74
CA ALA A 69 44.22 -2.60 -24.32
C ALA A 69 45.37 -3.51 -23.84
N GLU A 70 45.78 -4.47 -24.66
CA GLU A 70 46.91 -5.37 -24.40
C GLU A 70 48.25 -4.62 -24.36
N ARG A 71 48.55 -3.80 -25.38
CA ARG A 71 49.75 -2.95 -25.36
C ARG A 71 49.81 -2.04 -24.12
N ARG A 72 48.67 -1.49 -23.69
CA ARG A 72 48.58 -0.68 -22.46
C ARG A 72 48.80 -1.53 -21.21
N ARG A 73 48.34 -2.79 -21.19
CA ARG A 73 48.56 -3.73 -20.08
C ARG A 73 50.02 -4.09 -19.95
N GLU A 74 50.68 -4.42 -21.06
CA GLU A 74 52.12 -4.72 -21.12
C GLU A 74 52.96 -3.50 -20.73
N GLY A 75 52.61 -2.33 -21.26
CA GLY A 75 53.25 -1.07 -20.88
C GLY A 75 53.17 -0.82 -19.37
N ARG A 76 52.00 -1.07 -18.75
CA ARG A 76 51.80 -0.95 -17.29
C ARG A 76 52.54 -2.01 -16.48
N ALA A 77 52.69 -3.22 -17.00
CA ALA A 77 53.43 -4.29 -16.35
C ALA A 77 54.93 -3.97 -16.28
N ASN A 78 55.45 -3.31 -17.32
CA ASN A 78 56.86 -2.95 -17.46
C ASN A 78 57.18 -1.51 -16.97
N GLU A 79 56.24 -0.84 -16.29
CA GLU A 79 56.45 0.50 -15.73
C GLU A 79 57.50 0.48 -14.59
N ALA A 80 58.47 1.39 -14.66
CA ALA A 80 59.36 1.66 -13.53
C ALA A 80 58.57 2.16 -12.30
N GLY A 81 59.01 1.79 -11.09
CA GLY A 81 58.27 2.03 -9.84
C GLY A 81 57.87 3.50 -9.62
N GLU A 82 58.75 4.45 -9.95
CA GLU A 82 58.48 5.90 -9.84
C GLU A 82 57.39 6.37 -10.81
N VAL A 83 57.44 5.88 -12.05
CA VAL A 83 56.45 6.18 -13.09
C VAL A 83 55.08 5.63 -12.69
N LYS A 84 55.05 4.41 -12.14
CA LYS A 84 53.84 3.78 -11.60
C LYS A 84 53.27 4.59 -10.43
N GLN A 85 54.11 5.03 -9.48
CA GLN A 85 53.66 5.85 -8.36
C GLN A 85 53.09 7.20 -8.80
N ARG A 86 53.76 7.90 -9.74
CA ARG A 86 53.27 9.16 -10.30
C ARG A 86 51.91 8.98 -10.98
N ARG A 87 51.77 7.94 -11.82
CA ARG A 87 50.50 7.62 -12.49
C ARG A 87 49.36 7.35 -11.50
N LEU A 88 49.63 6.57 -10.44
CA LEU A 88 48.64 6.27 -9.40
C LEU A 88 48.23 7.53 -8.62
N ARG A 89 49.19 8.42 -8.30
CA ARG A 89 48.91 9.71 -7.64
C ARG A 89 48.03 10.60 -8.51
N GLU A 90 48.38 10.77 -9.78
CA GLU A 90 47.56 11.54 -10.72
C GLU A 90 46.16 10.93 -10.91
N GLN A 91 46.06 9.60 -10.95
CA GLN A 91 44.78 8.91 -11.02
C GLN A 91 43.93 9.14 -9.77
N ALA A 92 44.53 9.09 -8.58
CA ALA A 92 43.83 9.36 -7.32
C ALA A 92 43.34 10.82 -7.26
N GLN A 93 44.17 11.78 -7.66
CA GLN A 93 43.80 13.20 -7.71
C GLN A 93 42.63 13.45 -8.68
N ARG A 94 42.66 12.85 -9.88
CA ARG A 94 41.53 12.93 -10.83
C ARG A 94 40.25 12.36 -10.25
N GLN A 95 40.31 11.19 -9.61
CA GLN A 95 39.14 10.60 -8.96
C GLN A 95 38.62 11.45 -7.80
N GLN A 96 39.51 12.10 -7.05
CA GLN A 96 39.11 12.99 -5.96
C GLN A 96 38.41 14.25 -6.48
N ALA A 97 38.90 14.83 -7.57
CA ALA A 97 38.25 15.98 -8.23
C ALA A 97 36.83 15.61 -8.70
N LEU A 98 36.68 14.48 -9.39
CA LEU A 98 35.37 13.98 -9.84
C LEU A 98 34.40 13.73 -8.66
N ARG A 99 34.88 13.21 -7.53
CA ARG A 99 34.04 13.01 -6.32
C ARG A 99 33.61 14.31 -5.65
N ARG A 100 34.36 15.41 -5.82
CA ARG A 100 34.00 16.72 -5.25
C ARG A 100 32.90 17.41 -6.05
N GLU A 101 32.84 17.13 -7.34
CA GLU A 101 31.86 17.68 -8.27
C GLU A 101 30.60 16.80 -8.41
N GLU A 102 30.59 15.63 -7.76
CA GLU A 102 29.52 14.62 -7.81
C GLU A 102 28.21 15.13 -7.18
N ASN A 103 27.10 15.00 -7.89
CA ASN A 103 25.78 15.37 -7.37
C ASN A 103 25.19 14.28 -6.45
N GLY A 104 24.06 14.57 -5.80
CA GLY A 104 23.44 13.65 -4.83
C GLY A 104 22.91 12.33 -5.42
N GLU A 105 22.56 12.29 -6.71
CA GLU A 105 22.10 11.09 -7.39
C GLU A 105 23.28 10.23 -7.86
N GLU A 106 24.29 10.85 -8.47
CA GLU A 106 25.55 10.23 -8.87
C GLU A 106 26.23 9.58 -7.66
N LYS A 107 26.28 10.30 -6.54
CA LYS A 107 26.83 9.78 -5.27
C LYS A 107 26.07 8.55 -4.78
N ARG A 108 24.74 8.55 -4.87
CA ARG A 108 23.91 7.41 -4.47
C ARG A 108 24.13 6.22 -5.39
N ALA A 109 24.14 6.43 -6.70
CA ALA A 109 24.39 5.38 -7.69
C ALA A 109 25.78 4.75 -7.51
N ARG A 110 26.83 5.57 -7.33
CA ARG A 110 28.19 5.08 -7.09
C ARG A 110 28.30 4.29 -5.77
N LEU A 111 27.68 4.77 -4.69
CA LEU A 111 27.68 4.05 -3.41
C LEU A 111 26.92 2.73 -3.48
N GLN A 112 25.82 2.69 -4.24
CA GLN A 112 25.06 1.46 -4.49
C GLN A 112 25.89 0.45 -5.29
N GLU A 113 26.55 0.88 -6.38
CA GLU A 113 27.45 0.01 -7.16
C GLU A 113 28.64 -0.48 -6.31
N GLN A 114 29.21 0.41 -5.48
CA GLN A 114 30.28 0.05 -4.55
C GLN A 114 29.82 -0.94 -3.47
N ALA A 115 28.56 -0.89 -3.03
CA ALA A 115 27.99 -1.83 -2.06
C ALA A 115 27.74 -3.22 -2.67
N HIS A 116 27.34 -3.30 -3.95
CA HIS A 116 27.11 -4.58 -4.66
C HIS A 116 28.41 -5.27 -5.09
N ARG A 117 29.48 -4.52 -5.36
CA ARG A 117 30.74 -5.09 -5.86
C ARG A 117 31.37 -6.16 -4.94
N PRO A 118 31.43 -5.98 -3.60
CA PRO A 118 31.86 -7.04 -2.69
C PRO A 118 30.91 -8.23 -2.61
N GLN A 119 29.62 -8.07 -2.93
CA GLN A 119 28.63 -9.14 -2.85
C GLN A 119 28.93 -10.25 -3.87
N ALA A 120 29.27 -9.88 -5.10
CA ALA A 120 29.64 -10.83 -6.15
C ALA A 120 30.95 -11.58 -5.84
N LEU A 121 31.90 -10.92 -5.19
CA LEU A 121 33.14 -11.57 -4.72
C LEU A 121 32.83 -12.54 -3.57
N ARG A 122 32.01 -12.13 -2.59
CA ARG A 122 31.61 -12.98 -1.45
C ARG A 122 30.81 -14.21 -1.87
N SER A 123 30.02 -14.14 -2.93
CA SER A 123 29.28 -15.30 -3.46
C SER A 123 30.17 -16.32 -4.17
N ALA A 124 31.37 -15.90 -4.59
CA ALA A 124 32.37 -16.77 -5.23
C ALA A 124 33.49 -17.22 -4.26
N GLU A 125 33.48 -16.77 -3.01
CA GLU A 125 34.43 -17.18 -1.98
C GLU A 125 34.30 -18.67 -1.65
N THR A 126 35.43 -19.35 -1.56
CA THR A 126 35.53 -20.67 -0.93
C THR A 126 35.30 -20.56 0.59
N ASP A 127 35.01 -21.68 1.25
CA ASP A 127 34.78 -21.69 2.70
C ASP A 127 36.03 -21.24 3.48
N ASP A 128 37.23 -21.63 3.05
CA ASP A 128 38.50 -21.19 3.67
C ASP A 128 38.70 -19.67 3.53
N GLU A 129 38.45 -19.11 2.34
CA GLU A 129 38.53 -17.65 2.11
C GLU A 129 37.50 -16.89 2.96
N ARG A 130 36.29 -17.45 3.10
CA ARG A 130 35.24 -16.90 3.96
C ARG A 130 35.68 -16.86 5.44
N VAL A 131 36.27 -17.95 5.93
CA VAL A 131 36.78 -18.05 7.31
C VAL A 131 37.88 -17.01 7.54
N VAL A 132 38.86 -16.90 6.63
CA VAL A 132 39.93 -15.91 6.73
C VAL A 132 39.37 -14.48 6.75
N ARG A 133 38.38 -14.17 5.90
CA ARG A 133 37.73 -12.84 5.89
C ARG A 133 37.00 -12.54 7.20
N LEU A 134 36.25 -13.51 7.73
CA LEU A 134 35.52 -13.35 8.99
C LEU A 134 36.48 -13.19 10.18
N MET A 135 37.54 -13.97 10.23
CA MET A 135 38.61 -13.82 11.23
C MET A 135 39.26 -12.43 11.12
N GLY A 136 39.61 -11.98 9.92
CA GLY A 136 40.15 -10.64 9.71
C GLY A 136 39.21 -9.53 10.16
N ALA A 137 37.90 -9.65 9.90
CA ALA A 137 36.90 -8.71 10.38
C ALA A 137 36.78 -8.72 11.91
N GLN A 138 36.84 -9.90 12.54
CA GLN A 138 36.82 -10.06 13.98
C GLN A 138 38.04 -9.41 14.64
N PHE A 139 39.25 -9.70 14.15
CA PHE A 139 40.48 -9.08 14.66
C PHE A 139 40.48 -7.56 14.48
N GLY A 140 40.02 -7.06 13.33
CA GLY A 140 39.86 -5.63 13.09
C GLY A 140 38.90 -4.97 14.09
N GLN A 141 37.74 -5.59 14.35
CA GLN A 141 36.81 -5.10 15.38
C GLN A 141 37.42 -5.16 16.78
N GLN A 142 38.17 -6.22 17.11
CA GLN A 142 38.80 -6.37 18.42
C GLN A 142 39.88 -5.31 18.66
N ALA A 143 40.68 -4.99 17.64
CA ALA A 143 41.67 -3.92 17.71
C ALA A 143 41.01 -2.56 17.94
N LEU A 144 39.89 -2.27 17.26
CA LEU A 144 39.10 -1.05 17.50
C LEU A 144 38.54 -1.01 18.93
N ARG A 145 37.97 -2.12 19.42
CA ARG A 145 37.45 -2.23 20.80
C ARG A 145 38.51 -2.04 21.87
N TYR A 146 39.76 -2.41 21.58
CA TYR A 146 40.87 -2.22 22.52
C TYR A 146 41.27 -0.75 22.66
N GLN A 147 41.03 0.06 21.63
CA GLN A 147 41.30 1.50 21.61
C GLN A 147 40.09 2.34 22.06
N GLU A 148 38.93 1.73 22.32
CA GLU A 148 37.72 2.43 22.78
C GLU A 148 37.94 3.10 24.14
N THR A 149 37.53 4.36 24.23
CA THR A 149 37.35 5.05 25.51
C THR A 149 36.16 4.47 26.28
N GLU A 150 36.08 4.77 27.57
CA GLU A 150 35.01 4.26 28.44
C GLU A 150 33.63 4.78 28.02
N GLU A 151 33.54 6.04 27.57
CA GLU A 151 32.32 6.63 27.04
C GLU A 151 31.85 5.96 25.75
N GLU A 152 32.76 5.69 24.80
CA GLU A 152 32.46 5.00 23.55
C GLU A 152 32.00 3.56 23.81
N ARG A 153 32.62 2.88 24.77
CA ARG A 153 32.24 1.53 25.20
C ARG A 153 30.82 1.51 25.79
N MET A 154 30.49 2.47 26.64
CA MET A 154 29.15 2.60 27.25
C MET A 154 28.08 2.93 26.22
N SER A 155 28.40 3.82 25.28
CA SER A 155 27.51 4.17 24.15
C SER A 155 27.22 2.94 23.28
N ARG A 156 28.26 2.19 22.89
CA ARG A 156 28.11 0.94 22.13
C ARG A 156 27.27 -0.10 22.87
N ALA A 157 27.55 -0.34 24.15
CA ALA A 157 26.79 -1.29 24.97
C ALA A 157 25.30 -0.92 25.07
N THR A 158 24.99 0.37 25.14
CA THR A 158 23.61 0.86 25.16
C THR A 158 22.90 0.61 23.83
N VAL A 159 23.57 0.89 22.71
CA VAL A 159 23.05 0.62 21.36
C VAL A 159 22.83 -0.88 21.13
N ASP A 160 23.77 -1.73 21.56
CA ASP A 160 23.66 -3.19 21.45
C ASP A 160 22.48 -3.72 22.29
N ARG A 161 22.28 -3.18 23.50
CA ARG A 161 21.13 -3.51 24.35
C ARG A 161 19.80 -3.14 23.69
N LEU A 162 19.69 -1.94 23.12
CA LEU A 162 18.48 -1.50 22.42
C LEU A 162 18.18 -2.36 21.18
N ARG A 163 19.23 -2.73 20.41
CA ARG A 163 19.09 -3.66 19.28
C ARG A 163 18.61 -5.04 19.72
N HIS A 164 19.11 -5.54 20.85
CA HIS A 164 18.68 -6.82 21.38
C HIS A 164 17.23 -6.78 21.86
N GLN A 165 16.82 -5.73 22.60
CA GLN A 165 15.42 -5.54 22.99
C GLN A 165 14.48 -5.49 21.80
N LYS A 166 14.87 -4.79 20.72
CA LYS A 166 14.08 -4.73 19.50
C LYS A 166 13.92 -6.10 18.84
N ARG A 167 14.99 -6.91 18.77
CA ARG A 167 14.91 -8.28 18.23
C ARG A 167 13.95 -9.16 19.02
N LEU A 168 14.00 -9.12 20.35
CA LEU A 168 13.07 -9.88 21.18
C LEU A 168 11.61 -9.44 20.96
N ALA A 169 11.37 -8.14 20.80
CA ALA A 169 10.04 -7.61 20.48
C ALA A 169 9.54 -8.03 19.09
N ASP A 170 10.43 -8.09 18.10
CA ASP A 170 10.11 -8.58 16.75
C ASP A 170 9.87 -10.10 16.75
N GLU A 171 10.68 -10.89 17.46
CA GLU A 171 10.52 -12.36 17.60
C GLU A 171 9.19 -12.72 18.28
N THR A 172 8.85 -12.04 19.38
CA THR A 172 7.56 -12.21 20.07
C THR A 172 6.37 -11.81 19.20
N ARG A 173 6.53 -10.80 18.35
CA ARG A 173 5.52 -10.41 17.37
C ARG A 173 5.34 -11.46 16.28
N GLU A 174 6.43 -11.98 15.72
CA GLU A 174 6.38 -13.06 14.72
C GLU A 174 5.75 -14.34 15.30
N GLU A 175 6.08 -14.68 16.54
CA GLU A 175 5.45 -15.81 17.25
C GLU A 175 3.95 -15.59 17.46
N ALA A 176 3.54 -14.37 17.82
CA ALA A 176 2.14 -14.01 17.94
C ALA A 176 1.40 -14.00 16.58
N GLU A 177 2.08 -13.65 15.48
CA GLU A 177 1.53 -13.72 14.11
C GLU A 177 1.37 -15.19 13.68
N ARG A 178 2.35 -16.07 13.88
CA ARG A 178 2.22 -17.52 13.62
C ARG A 178 1.06 -18.16 14.39
N LEU A 179 0.92 -17.84 15.68
CA LEU A 179 -0.21 -18.28 16.51
C LEU A 179 -1.56 -17.72 16.05
N ARG A 180 -1.59 -16.59 15.33
CA ARG A 180 -2.83 -16.07 14.72
C ARG A 180 -3.15 -16.81 13.43
N GLU A 181 -2.16 -17.07 12.59
CA GLU A 181 -2.32 -17.84 11.35
C GLU A 181 -2.79 -19.27 11.67
N GLU A 182 -2.17 -19.95 12.64
CA GLU A 182 -2.59 -21.29 13.08
C GLU A 182 -4.04 -21.30 13.60
N ARG A 183 -4.43 -20.29 14.40
CA ARG A 183 -5.84 -20.14 14.83
C ARG A 183 -6.80 -19.88 13.68
N GLU A 184 -6.37 -19.10 12.68
CA GLU A 184 -7.18 -18.80 11.51
C GLU A 184 -7.37 -20.05 10.63
N GLU A 185 -6.33 -20.87 10.49
CA GLU A 185 -6.38 -22.18 9.85
C GLU A 185 -7.30 -23.16 10.61
N ASP A 186 -7.18 -23.24 11.94
CA ASP A 186 -8.06 -24.05 12.78
C ASP A 186 -9.53 -23.60 12.69
N GLU A 187 -9.79 -22.29 12.70
CA GLU A 187 -11.12 -21.75 12.50
C GLU A 187 -11.64 -22.05 11.08
N GLU A 188 -10.79 -22.01 10.06
CA GLU A 188 -11.17 -22.33 8.69
C GLU A 188 -11.48 -23.83 8.52
N LEU A 189 -10.70 -24.71 9.15
CA LEU A 189 -10.98 -26.13 9.29
C LEU A 189 -12.31 -26.39 9.99
N LEU A 190 -12.56 -25.71 11.12
CA LEU A 190 -13.83 -25.82 11.84
C LEU A 190 -15.00 -25.30 10.98
N ARG A 191 -14.82 -24.19 10.25
CA ARG A 191 -15.82 -23.69 9.29
C ARG A 191 -16.08 -24.70 8.18
N ALA A 192 -15.05 -25.38 7.66
CA ALA A 192 -15.19 -26.40 6.62
C ALA A 192 -15.90 -27.65 7.16
N MET A 193 -15.57 -28.10 8.38
CA MET A 193 -16.24 -29.21 9.05
C MET A 193 -17.72 -28.89 9.33
N ASN A 194 -18.01 -27.72 9.89
CA ASN A 194 -19.38 -27.26 10.11
C ASN A 194 -20.15 -27.07 8.79
N ALA A 195 -19.49 -26.63 7.72
CA ALA A 195 -20.11 -26.54 6.40
C ALA A 195 -20.46 -27.92 5.82
N LEU A 196 -19.65 -28.95 6.07
CA LEU A 196 -19.96 -30.33 5.70
C LEU A 196 -21.09 -30.90 6.57
N GLU A 197 -21.08 -30.65 7.88
CA GLU A 197 -22.13 -31.08 8.81
C GLU A 197 -23.48 -30.38 8.52
N HIS A 198 -23.45 -29.12 8.11
CA HIS A 198 -24.63 -28.36 7.68
C HIS A 198 -24.99 -28.55 6.20
N ALA A 199 -24.15 -29.19 5.39
CA ALA A 199 -24.51 -29.54 4.01
C ALA A 199 -25.61 -30.61 3.98
N GLU A 200 -25.74 -31.42 5.02
CA GLU A 200 -26.86 -32.36 5.20
C GLU A 200 -28.16 -31.69 5.67
N ILE A 201 -28.11 -30.42 6.10
CA ILE A 201 -29.27 -29.57 6.42
C ILE A 201 -29.51 -28.57 5.27
N ILE A 202 -29.23 -28.98 4.03
CA ILE A 202 -29.95 -28.42 2.89
C ILE A 202 -31.24 -29.23 2.85
N PRO A 203 -32.43 -28.65 3.09
CA PRO A 203 -33.66 -29.34 2.74
C PRO A 203 -33.49 -29.70 1.27
N MET A 204 -33.37 -30.99 0.96
CA MET A 204 -33.32 -31.44 -0.41
C MET A 204 -34.59 -30.90 -1.06
N GLU A 205 -34.44 -29.85 -1.86
CA GLU A 205 -35.56 -29.21 -2.56
C GLU A 205 -36.22 -30.33 -3.36
N THR A 206 -37.44 -30.70 -2.95
CA THR A 206 -38.19 -31.75 -3.63
C THR A 206 -38.36 -31.36 -5.10
N GLU A 207 -38.54 -32.32 -6.01
CA GLU A 207 -38.77 -31.97 -7.42
C GLU A 207 -39.97 -31.02 -7.59
N GLU A 208 -40.96 -31.12 -6.70
CA GLU A 208 -42.10 -30.21 -6.61
C GLU A 208 -41.71 -28.78 -6.18
N GLU A 209 -40.85 -28.62 -5.17
CA GLU A 209 -40.36 -27.30 -4.74
C GLU A 209 -39.44 -26.66 -5.79
N ARG A 210 -38.60 -27.47 -6.45
CA ARG A 210 -37.69 -26.99 -7.50
C ARG A 210 -38.47 -26.52 -8.72
N THR A 211 -39.46 -27.29 -9.16
CA THR A 211 -40.34 -26.93 -10.27
C THR A 211 -41.18 -25.70 -9.93
N PHE A 212 -41.71 -25.60 -8.71
CA PHE A 212 -42.42 -24.41 -8.25
C PHE A 212 -41.52 -23.16 -8.25
N ARG A 213 -40.28 -23.26 -7.76
CA ARG A 213 -39.31 -22.16 -7.78
C ARG A 213 -38.94 -21.75 -9.20
N GLU A 214 -38.68 -22.72 -10.09
CA GLU A 214 -38.38 -22.48 -11.50
C GLU A 214 -39.55 -21.81 -12.23
N GLU A 215 -40.78 -22.25 -11.96
CA GLU A 215 -42.00 -21.65 -12.51
C GLU A 215 -42.22 -20.22 -11.99
N LEU A 216 -41.94 -19.96 -10.71
CA LEU A 216 -42.01 -18.63 -10.11
C LEU A 216 -40.97 -17.68 -10.71
N LEU A 217 -39.74 -18.16 -10.94
CA LEU A 217 -38.67 -17.41 -11.62
C LEU A 217 -39.00 -17.17 -13.11
N ALA A 218 -39.54 -18.18 -13.81
CA ALA A 218 -39.97 -18.06 -15.19
C ALA A 218 -41.13 -17.05 -15.33
N THR A 219 -42.08 -17.07 -14.39
CA THR A 219 -43.20 -16.12 -14.33
C THR A 219 -42.68 -14.71 -14.09
N ARG A 220 -41.76 -14.52 -13.13
CA ARG A 220 -41.10 -13.22 -12.89
C ARG A 220 -40.36 -12.71 -14.13
N ASN A 221 -39.65 -13.59 -14.84
CA ASN A 221 -38.91 -13.25 -16.05
C ASN A 221 -39.85 -12.91 -17.22
N ARG A 222 -41.01 -13.59 -17.34
CA ARG A 222 -42.04 -13.33 -18.36
C ARG A 222 -42.81 -12.03 -18.14
N VAL A 223 -43.10 -11.68 -16.88
CA VAL A 223 -43.83 -10.44 -16.53
C VAL A 223 -42.98 -9.20 -16.80
N GLY A 224 -41.66 -9.37 -16.98
CA GLY A 224 -40.72 -8.28 -17.20
C GLY A 224 -40.45 -7.51 -15.90
N VAL A 225 -39.25 -6.90 -15.81
CA VAL A 225 -38.91 -6.05 -14.67
C VAL A 225 -39.89 -4.86 -14.63
N PRO A 226 -40.52 -4.55 -13.48
CA PRO A 226 -41.57 -3.54 -13.42
C PRO A 226 -41.11 -2.18 -13.97
N ARG A 227 -42.07 -1.32 -14.34
CA ARG A 227 -41.84 0.08 -14.78
C ARG A 227 -40.87 0.87 -13.89
N THR A 228 -40.67 0.44 -12.64
CA THR A 228 -39.69 0.97 -11.68
C THR A 228 -38.26 0.96 -12.21
N HIS A 229 -37.84 -0.02 -13.02
CA HIS A 229 -36.50 -0.03 -13.62
C HIS A 229 -36.32 1.14 -14.61
N ARG A 230 -37.31 1.39 -15.48
CA ARG A 230 -37.28 2.57 -16.37
C ARG A 230 -37.32 3.89 -15.60
N ALA A 231 -38.00 3.94 -14.46
CA ALA A 231 -37.99 5.12 -13.59
C ALA A 231 -36.63 5.32 -12.89
N ALA A 232 -35.99 4.23 -12.45
CA ALA A 232 -34.67 4.23 -11.81
C ALA A 232 -33.52 4.55 -12.80
N CYS A 233 -33.69 4.23 -14.08
CA CYS A 233 -32.74 4.58 -15.14
C CYS A 233 -32.92 6.02 -15.67
N LYS A 234 -33.87 6.82 -15.17
CA LYS A 234 -33.97 8.23 -15.55
C LYS A 234 -32.77 8.98 -14.99
N THR A 235 -32.03 9.63 -15.87
CA THR A 235 -30.90 10.48 -15.47
C THR A 235 -31.39 11.63 -14.60
N LEU A 236 -31.07 11.57 -13.31
CA LEU A 236 -31.26 12.70 -12.41
C LEU A 236 -30.15 13.72 -12.70
N THR A 237 -30.51 14.89 -13.23
CA THR A 237 -29.56 15.96 -13.55
C THR A 237 -29.19 16.81 -12.33
N SER A 238 -29.99 16.75 -11.25
CA SER A 238 -29.76 17.43 -9.97
C SER A 238 -30.60 16.75 -8.88
N GLU A 239 -29.98 16.39 -7.75
CA GLU A 239 -30.66 15.75 -6.60
C GLU A 239 -31.69 16.67 -5.95
N ASP A 240 -31.45 17.99 -5.96
CA ASP A 240 -32.34 19.02 -5.39
C ASP A 240 -33.72 19.09 -6.07
N ARG A 241 -33.86 18.47 -7.25
CA ARG A 241 -35.09 18.47 -8.05
C ARG A 241 -35.90 17.19 -7.90
N VAL A 242 -35.47 16.23 -7.08
CA VAL A 242 -36.24 15.00 -6.82
C VAL A 242 -37.40 15.36 -5.89
N PRO A 243 -38.66 15.19 -6.32
CA PRO A 243 -39.81 15.41 -5.45
C PRO A 243 -39.73 14.43 -4.28
N LEU A 244 -39.68 14.97 -3.06
CA LEU A 244 -39.80 14.16 -1.85
C LEU A 244 -41.16 13.46 -1.87
N HIS A 245 -41.14 12.14 -1.80
CA HIS A 245 -42.37 11.37 -1.64
C HIS A 245 -42.79 11.44 -0.17
N ASP A 246 -43.92 12.08 0.07
CA ASP A 246 -44.54 12.16 1.38
C ASP A 246 -45.83 11.32 1.40
N CYS A 247 -45.87 10.30 2.26
CA CYS A 247 -47.03 9.45 2.48
C CYS A 247 -48.08 10.08 3.40
N GLY A 248 -47.79 11.25 3.97
CA GLY A 248 -48.59 11.95 4.97
C GLY A 248 -48.58 11.28 6.33
N GLU A 249 -49.47 11.70 7.22
CA GLU A 249 -49.59 11.12 8.56
C GLU A 249 -50.30 9.75 8.55
N MET A 250 -49.83 8.85 9.42
CA MET A 250 -50.40 7.52 9.65
C MET A 250 -51.69 7.61 10.49
N THR A 251 -52.77 8.09 9.87
CA THR A 251 -54.04 8.42 10.53
C THR A 251 -55.16 7.39 10.32
N VAL A 252 -55.02 6.51 9.33
CA VAL A 252 -56.06 5.51 9.03
C VAL A 252 -55.89 4.32 9.95
N THR A 253 -56.94 3.93 10.67
CA THR A 253 -56.92 2.78 11.56
C THR A 253 -57.59 1.58 10.91
N CYS A 254 -57.02 0.39 11.11
CA CYS A 254 -57.67 -0.87 10.79
C CYS A 254 -58.82 -1.12 11.77
N GLY A 255 -60.03 -1.39 11.26
CA GLY A 255 -61.20 -1.65 12.11
C GLY A 255 -61.14 -2.93 12.93
N GLU A 256 -60.29 -3.90 12.53
CA GLU A 256 -60.19 -5.21 13.19
C GLU A 256 -59.13 -5.24 14.29
N CYS A 257 -57.97 -4.61 14.07
CA CYS A 257 -56.82 -4.69 15.00
C CYS A 257 -56.27 -3.33 15.45
N ASN A 258 -56.91 -2.22 15.07
CA ASN A 258 -56.51 -0.84 15.40
C ASN A 258 -55.10 -0.42 14.94
N ALA A 259 -54.45 -1.21 14.07
CA ALA A 259 -53.17 -0.82 13.48
C ALA A 259 -53.33 0.48 12.67
N ARG A 260 -52.37 1.40 12.80
CA ARG A 260 -52.35 2.67 12.05
C ARG A 260 -51.66 2.44 10.70
N HIS A 261 -52.20 3.04 9.65
CA HIS A 261 -51.79 2.93 8.26
C HIS A 261 -51.75 4.30 7.58
N PHE A 262 -50.98 4.40 6.50
CA PHE A 262 -51.02 5.55 5.60
C PHE A 262 -52.25 5.49 4.70
N LYS A 263 -52.77 6.66 4.28
CA LYS A 263 -53.95 6.72 3.39
C LYS A 263 -53.74 5.96 2.08
N GLY A 264 -52.52 5.99 1.53
CA GLY A 264 -52.16 5.31 0.29
C GLY A 264 -52.12 3.79 0.40
N GLU A 265 -52.03 3.22 1.60
CA GLU A 265 -52.02 1.77 1.83
C GLU A 265 -53.42 1.16 1.88
N ARG A 266 -54.46 2.01 1.95
CA ARG A 266 -55.84 1.57 2.11
C ARG A 266 -56.32 0.84 0.85
N PRO A 267 -56.64 -0.47 0.93
CA PRO A 267 -57.16 -1.20 -0.22
C PRO A 267 -58.59 -0.75 -0.55
N SER A 268 -59.05 -1.04 -1.77
CA SER A 268 -60.38 -0.65 -2.25
C SER A 268 -61.54 -1.21 -1.39
N ASP A 269 -61.33 -2.35 -0.75
CA ASP A 269 -62.30 -3.00 0.14
C ASP A 269 -62.27 -2.49 1.59
N ASN A 270 -61.44 -1.48 1.88
CA ASN A 270 -61.20 -0.91 3.21
C ASN A 270 -60.70 -1.92 4.27
N LYS A 271 -60.26 -3.11 3.86
CA LYS A 271 -59.79 -4.17 4.76
C LYS A 271 -58.30 -4.40 4.56
N PHE A 272 -57.52 -4.00 5.56
CA PHE A 272 -56.07 -4.15 5.55
C PHE A 272 -55.65 -5.63 5.64
N THR A 273 -54.84 -6.05 4.68
CA THR A 273 -54.21 -7.39 4.67
C THR A 273 -52.92 -7.42 5.48
N GLN A 274 -52.20 -6.30 5.53
CA GLN A 274 -50.83 -6.23 6.03
C GLN A 274 -50.71 -6.34 7.55
N CYS A 275 -51.76 -6.00 8.30
CA CYS A 275 -51.76 -6.06 9.76
C CYS A 275 -52.33 -7.38 10.29
N CYS A 276 -53.63 -7.63 10.13
CA CYS A 276 -54.34 -8.79 10.68
C CYS A 276 -54.90 -9.73 9.60
N ALA A 277 -54.44 -9.61 8.35
CA ALA A 277 -54.96 -10.35 7.21
C ALA A 277 -56.50 -10.26 7.08
N LYS A 278 -57.06 -9.04 7.23
CA LYS A 278 -58.51 -8.77 7.24
C LYS A 278 -59.26 -9.44 8.40
N GLY A 279 -58.68 -9.40 9.60
CA GLY A 279 -59.28 -9.95 10.84
C GLY A 279 -59.07 -11.46 11.02
N LYS A 280 -58.29 -12.12 10.15
CA LYS A 280 -58.00 -13.56 10.26
C LYS A 280 -56.98 -13.88 11.36
N VAL A 281 -56.18 -12.90 11.76
CA VAL A 281 -55.13 -13.07 12.76
C VAL A 281 -55.40 -12.15 13.95
N ILE A 282 -55.50 -12.74 15.14
CA ILE A 282 -55.54 -12.01 16.41
C ILE A 282 -54.09 -11.78 16.84
N LEU A 283 -53.64 -10.53 16.76
CA LEU A 283 -52.29 -10.16 17.20
C LEU A 283 -52.31 -9.87 18.71
N PRO A 284 -51.37 -10.43 19.49
CA PRO A 284 -51.21 -10.02 20.88
C PRO A 284 -50.81 -8.54 20.94
N PRO A 285 -51.20 -7.81 21.99
CA PRO A 285 -50.78 -6.43 22.16
C PRO A 285 -49.25 -6.35 22.21
N PRO A 286 -48.65 -5.29 21.63
CA PRO A 286 -47.21 -5.11 21.67
C PRO A 286 -46.74 -5.01 23.12
N LYS A 287 -45.63 -5.68 23.44
CA LYS A 287 -45.00 -5.56 24.76
C LYS A 287 -44.54 -4.12 24.96
N GLU A 288 -44.71 -3.61 26.16
CA GLU A 288 -44.20 -2.28 26.52
C GLU A 288 -42.67 -2.24 26.41
N CYS A 289 -42.14 -1.11 25.92
CA CYS A 289 -40.71 -0.91 25.86
C CYS A 289 -40.15 -0.80 27.29
N PRO A 290 -39.16 -1.63 27.68
CA PRO A 290 -38.66 -1.64 29.04
C PRO A 290 -37.93 -0.35 29.41
N GLN A 291 -37.92 -0.02 30.70
CA GLN A 291 -37.12 1.07 31.25
C GLN A 291 -35.68 0.59 31.50
N PRO A 292 -34.64 1.41 31.25
CA PRO A 292 -34.71 2.84 30.92
C PRO A 292 -34.87 3.17 29.42
N LEU A 293 -34.89 2.18 28.53
CA LEU A 293 -34.88 2.37 27.07
C LEU A 293 -36.02 3.24 26.55
N ALA A 294 -37.24 3.07 27.08
CA ALA A 294 -38.39 3.89 26.68
C ALA A 294 -38.16 5.39 26.89
N LYS A 295 -37.68 5.80 28.08
CA LYS A 295 -37.39 7.22 28.38
C LYS A 295 -36.23 7.77 27.55
N LEU A 296 -35.25 6.93 27.21
CA LEU A 296 -34.15 7.33 26.33
C LEU A 296 -34.62 7.61 24.91
N LEU A 297 -35.53 6.78 24.37
CA LEU A 297 -36.08 6.94 23.02
C LEU A 297 -37.06 8.12 22.92
N GLN A 298 -37.78 8.43 24.00
CA GLN A 298 -38.75 9.53 24.06
C GLN A 298 -38.13 10.88 24.47
N ASN A 299 -36.81 10.93 24.68
CA ASN A 299 -36.08 12.12 25.13
C ASN A 299 -36.52 12.66 26.51
N GLU A 300 -36.98 11.75 27.39
CA GLU A 300 -37.42 12.05 28.76
C GLU A 300 -36.34 11.78 29.82
N ASN A 301 -35.15 11.36 29.40
CA ASN A 301 -34.01 11.08 30.28
C ASN A 301 -32.90 12.14 30.04
N PRO A 302 -32.21 12.65 31.07
CA PRO A 302 -31.08 13.57 30.91
C PRO A 302 -29.97 13.04 29.98
N LYS A 303 -29.78 11.70 29.94
CA LYS A 303 -28.80 11.01 29.09
C LYS A 303 -29.34 10.73 27.66
N ALA A 304 -30.61 11.00 27.36
CA ALA A 304 -31.25 10.64 26.09
C ALA A 304 -30.57 11.28 24.88
N LYS A 305 -30.19 12.56 24.96
CA LYS A 305 -29.49 13.23 23.86
C LYS A 305 -28.13 12.58 23.54
N ALA A 306 -27.36 12.24 24.58
CA ALA A 306 -26.08 11.55 24.42
C ALA A 306 -26.28 10.12 23.89
N PHE A 307 -27.30 9.41 24.38
CA PHE A 307 -27.70 8.10 23.90
C PHE A 307 -28.05 8.13 22.41
N MET A 308 -28.93 9.03 21.97
CA MET A 308 -29.36 9.14 20.57
C MET A 308 -28.20 9.44 19.63
N MET A 309 -27.25 10.30 20.04
CA MET A 309 -26.02 10.58 19.28
C MET A 309 -25.12 9.36 19.09
N LYS A 310 -25.19 8.38 20.01
CA LYS A 310 -24.33 7.18 20.05
C LYS A 310 -25.12 5.87 20.02
N ILE A 311 -26.38 5.91 19.57
CA ILE A 311 -27.31 4.77 19.67
C ILE A 311 -26.77 3.52 18.97
N ARG A 312 -26.05 3.70 17.86
CA ARG A 312 -25.39 2.60 17.13
C ARG A 312 -24.29 1.94 17.96
N ASN A 313 -23.53 2.73 18.72
CA ASN A 313 -22.47 2.22 19.59
C ASN A 313 -23.08 1.42 20.75
N TYR A 314 -24.12 1.94 21.41
CA TYR A 314 -24.86 1.20 22.43
C TYR A 314 -25.45 -0.11 21.89
N ASN A 315 -26.14 -0.07 20.75
CA ASN A 315 -26.73 -1.26 20.14
C ASN A 315 -25.65 -2.29 19.76
N SER A 316 -24.52 -1.84 19.22
CA SER A 316 -23.40 -2.73 18.87
C SER A 316 -22.71 -3.29 20.11
N ALA A 317 -22.59 -2.50 21.17
CA ALA A 317 -21.98 -2.89 22.43
C ALA A 317 -22.77 -4.02 23.08
N HIS A 318 -24.11 -4.00 23.01
CA HIS A 318 -25.02 -5.00 23.59
C HIS A 318 -25.54 -6.03 22.57
N ALA A 319 -24.91 -6.15 21.40
CA ALA A 319 -25.31 -7.15 20.41
C ALA A 319 -24.87 -8.55 20.84
N LEU A 320 -25.73 -9.57 20.67
CA LEU A 320 -25.37 -10.97 20.91
C LEU A 320 -24.55 -11.59 19.78
N ALA A 321 -24.62 -11.02 18.58
CA ALA A 321 -23.87 -11.47 17.41
C ALA A 321 -23.54 -10.27 16.52
N SER A 322 -22.45 -10.38 15.77
CA SER A 322 -22.17 -9.46 14.66
C SER A 322 -22.63 -10.02 13.33
N LEU A 323 -22.80 -9.13 12.36
CA LEU A 323 -23.06 -9.51 10.98
C LEU A 323 -21.73 -9.79 10.27
N GLY A 324 -21.52 -11.04 9.86
CA GLY A 324 -20.42 -11.45 9.00
C GLY A 324 -20.90 -11.53 7.55
N ALA A 325 -20.22 -10.85 6.64
CA ALA A 325 -20.56 -10.88 5.22
C ALA A 325 -19.32 -10.61 4.36
N LYS A 326 -19.22 -11.29 3.22
CA LYS A 326 -18.22 -10.95 2.20
C LYS A 326 -18.67 -9.67 1.49
N ILE A 327 -18.12 -8.54 1.93
CA ILE A 327 -18.39 -7.24 1.32
C ILE A 327 -17.60 -7.16 0.02
N SER A 328 -18.30 -6.91 -1.08
CA SER A 328 -17.69 -6.63 -2.39
C SER A 328 -17.86 -5.16 -2.72
N SER A 329 -16.82 -4.52 -3.26
CA SER A 329 -16.97 -3.20 -3.86
C SER A 329 -17.79 -3.32 -5.14
N SER A 330 -18.73 -2.40 -5.37
CA SER A 330 -19.38 -2.32 -6.68
C SER A 330 -18.33 -2.00 -7.77
N PRO A 331 -18.16 -2.85 -8.81
CA PRO A 331 -17.36 -2.46 -9.96
C PRO A 331 -18.07 -1.33 -10.70
N GLY A 332 -17.42 -0.16 -10.81
CA GLY A 332 -17.88 0.97 -11.61
C GLY A 332 -17.80 2.34 -10.92
N ARG A 333 -18.22 3.40 -11.63
CA ARG A 333 -18.44 4.75 -11.11
C ARG A 333 -19.93 4.93 -10.79
N GLY A 334 -20.34 4.69 -9.56
CA GLY A 334 -21.71 4.91 -9.08
C GLY A 334 -21.73 5.22 -7.59
N PRO A 335 -22.89 5.63 -7.03
CA PRO A 335 -23.05 5.84 -5.60
C PRO A 335 -22.64 4.59 -4.81
N TYR A 336 -22.06 4.80 -3.62
CA TYR A 336 -21.64 3.69 -2.77
C TYR A 336 -22.84 2.79 -2.45
N CYS A 337 -22.71 1.49 -2.73
CA CYS A 337 -23.69 0.48 -2.39
C CYS A 337 -23.02 -0.58 -1.52
N PHE A 338 -23.60 -0.89 -0.35
CA PHE A 338 -23.16 -1.99 0.48
C PHE A 338 -23.57 -3.32 -0.19
N ARG A 339 -22.63 -3.97 -0.88
CA ARG A 339 -22.89 -5.23 -1.62
C ARG A 339 -22.35 -6.42 -0.85
N ILE A 340 -23.26 -7.22 -0.33
CA ILE A 340 -22.96 -8.54 0.24
C ILE A 340 -22.97 -9.56 -0.90
N HIS A 341 -21.90 -10.33 -1.03
CA HIS A 341 -21.83 -11.45 -1.98
C HIS A 341 -21.91 -12.78 -1.24
N GLY A 342 -22.78 -13.68 -1.69
CA GLY A 342 -22.97 -14.99 -1.07
C GLY A 342 -23.85 -14.91 0.18
N GLN A 343 -23.50 -15.69 1.20
CA GLN A 343 -24.31 -15.85 2.40
C GLN A 343 -23.95 -14.81 3.47
N VAL A 344 -24.97 -14.42 4.23
CA VAL A 344 -24.83 -13.61 5.44
C VAL A 344 -24.67 -14.58 6.60
N TYR A 345 -23.66 -14.35 7.43
CA TYR A 345 -23.39 -15.11 8.64
C TYR A 345 -23.66 -14.24 9.87
N HIS A 346 -24.07 -14.88 10.96
CA HIS A 346 -24.05 -14.26 12.28
C HIS A 346 -22.80 -14.73 13.00
N ASN A 347 -21.84 -13.83 13.20
CA ASN A 347 -20.60 -14.15 13.88
C ASN A 347 -20.80 -13.95 15.39
N THR A 348 -20.92 -15.08 16.09
CA THR A 348 -20.88 -15.20 17.55
C THR A 348 -19.51 -15.73 17.93
N THR A 349 -18.91 -15.22 19.00
CA THR A 349 -17.70 -15.82 19.57
C THR A 349 -18.04 -17.18 20.21
N LEU A 350 -17.06 -18.09 20.23
CA LEU A 350 -17.22 -19.43 20.78
C LEU A 350 -17.29 -19.35 22.31
N VAL A 351 -18.44 -19.71 22.89
CA VAL A 351 -18.66 -19.69 24.33
C VAL A 351 -17.69 -20.67 25.03
N GLY A 352 -16.89 -20.18 25.97
CA GLY A 352 -16.13 -21.03 26.91
C GLY A 352 -14.65 -21.27 26.61
N LEU A 353 -14.11 -20.78 25.50
CA LEU A 353 -12.65 -20.63 25.38
C LEU A 353 -12.23 -19.39 26.18
N ASN A 354 -11.17 -19.49 26.98
CA ASN A 354 -10.59 -18.37 27.74
C ASN A 354 -10.06 -17.29 26.79
N THR A 355 -10.96 -16.56 26.12
CA THR A 355 -10.61 -15.42 25.31
C THR A 355 -10.29 -14.28 26.26
N ASN A 356 -9.07 -13.76 26.21
CA ASN A 356 -8.66 -12.57 26.97
C ASN A 356 -9.46 -11.30 26.58
N ASN A 357 -10.44 -11.42 25.67
CA ASN A 357 -11.26 -10.34 25.16
C ASN A 357 -12.65 -10.88 24.74
N PRO A 358 -13.54 -11.23 25.69
CA PRO A 358 -14.88 -11.71 25.39
C PRO A 358 -15.69 -10.66 24.61
N ARG A 359 -16.49 -11.11 23.65
CA ARG A 359 -17.33 -10.22 22.81
C ARG A 359 -18.73 -10.82 22.63
N TYR A 360 -19.66 -9.98 22.20
CA TYR A 360 -21.01 -10.39 21.82
C TYR A 360 -21.72 -11.27 22.88
N ALA A 361 -22.14 -12.49 22.53
CA ALA A 361 -22.80 -13.43 23.42
C ALA A 361 -21.97 -13.78 24.68
N ASP A 362 -20.64 -13.85 24.58
CA ASP A 362 -19.78 -14.21 25.73
C ASP A 362 -19.92 -13.25 26.91
N LEU A 363 -20.22 -11.98 26.61
CA LEU A 363 -20.39 -10.95 27.63
C LEU A 363 -21.61 -11.20 28.53
N TYR A 364 -22.54 -12.06 28.12
CA TYR A 364 -23.70 -12.44 28.93
C TYR A 364 -23.41 -13.61 29.87
N PHE A 365 -22.36 -14.40 29.62
CA PHE A 365 -21.96 -15.54 30.46
C PHE A 365 -20.98 -15.16 31.59
N ILE A 366 -20.41 -13.96 31.55
CA ILE A 366 -19.57 -13.43 32.64
C ILE A 366 -20.35 -12.48 33.55
N ASP A 367 -19.76 -12.15 34.69
CA ASP A 367 -20.30 -11.17 35.64
C ASP A 367 -20.64 -9.84 34.95
N ALA A 368 -21.78 -9.24 35.32
CA ALA A 368 -22.30 -8.05 34.66
C ALA A 368 -21.37 -6.82 34.78
N ALA A 369 -20.64 -6.70 35.89
CA ALA A 369 -19.68 -5.61 36.05
C ALA A 369 -18.44 -5.82 35.16
N GLN A 370 -17.95 -7.07 35.07
CA GLN A 370 -16.87 -7.42 34.14
C GLN A 370 -17.29 -7.22 32.68
N ALA A 371 -18.50 -7.65 32.30
CA ALA A 371 -19.04 -7.44 30.96
C ALA A 371 -19.09 -5.95 30.60
N SER A 372 -19.55 -5.11 31.51
CA SER A 372 -19.62 -3.67 31.33
C SER A 372 -18.22 -3.05 31.17
N GLU A 373 -17.23 -3.58 31.88
CA GLU A 373 -15.83 -3.17 31.74
C GLU A 373 -15.27 -3.51 30.35
N PHE A 374 -15.49 -4.74 29.85
CA PHE A 374 -15.10 -5.11 28.48
C PHE A 374 -15.81 -4.25 27.43
N ARG A 375 -17.11 -3.96 27.61
CA ARG A 375 -17.85 -3.04 26.72
C ARG A 375 -17.25 -1.64 26.76
N ALA A 376 -16.87 -1.12 27.93
CA ALA A 376 -16.31 0.22 28.08
C ALA A 376 -14.88 0.36 27.51
N HIS A 377 -14.06 -0.69 27.59
CA HIS A 377 -12.69 -0.70 27.06
C HIS A 377 -12.61 -0.84 25.52
N SER A 378 -13.71 -1.21 24.87
CA SER A 378 -13.78 -1.25 23.41
C SER A 378 -13.61 0.15 22.82
N THR A 379 -12.60 0.33 21.95
CA THR A 379 -12.32 1.60 21.25
C THR A 379 -13.53 2.15 20.50
N SER A 380 -14.39 1.26 19.99
CA SER A 380 -15.62 1.60 19.28
C SER A 380 -16.66 2.26 20.18
N ASN A 381 -16.57 2.09 21.50
CA ASN A 381 -17.50 2.65 22.48
C ASN A 381 -16.98 3.94 23.12
N GLY A 382 -15.91 4.52 22.57
CA GLY A 382 -15.35 5.80 23.00
C GLY A 382 -16.42 6.90 23.10
N GLY A 383 -16.52 7.51 24.28
CA GLY A 383 -17.49 8.57 24.58
C GLY A 383 -18.90 8.10 24.93
N CYS A 384 -19.15 6.79 25.03
CA CYS A 384 -20.40 6.28 25.61
C CYS A 384 -20.39 6.44 27.13
N CYS A 385 -21.52 6.84 27.72
CA CYS A 385 -21.70 6.89 29.17
C CYS A 385 -21.71 5.47 29.74
N ARG A 386 -20.73 5.17 30.62
CA ARG A 386 -20.56 3.87 31.28
C ARG A 386 -21.77 3.46 32.10
N ASN A 387 -22.26 4.33 32.98
CA ASN A 387 -23.43 4.04 33.82
C ASN A 387 -24.66 3.69 32.96
N LEU A 388 -24.80 4.31 31.78
CA LEU A 388 -25.89 3.96 30.87
C LEU A 388 -25.71 2.59 30.23
N MET A 389 -24.48 2.18 29.90
CA MET A 389 -24.22 0.81 29.43
C MET A 389 -24.58 -0.22 30.51
N GLU A 390 -24.24 0.04 31.77
CA GLU A 390 -24.59 -0.82 32.90
C GLU A 390 -26.11 -0.90 33.11
N GLU A 391 -26.82 0.23 33.07
CA GLU A 391 -28.28 0.29 33.16
C GLU A 391 -28.97 -0.50 32.02
N LEU A 392 -28.44 -0.42 30.79
CA LEU A 392 -28.96 -1.16 29.65
C LEU A 392 -28.64 -2.66 29.73
N ASP A 393 -27.47 -3.05 30.25
CA ASP A 393 -27.11 -4.44 30.47
C ASP A 393 -28.04 -5.10 31.50
N ALA A 394 -28.27 -4.42 32.64
CA ALA A 394 -29.19 -4.88 33.67
C ALA A 394 -30.62 -5.06 33.12
N MET A 395 -31.12 -4.08 32.36
CA MET A 395 -32.42 -4.17 31.70
C MET A 395 -32.49 -5.37 30.75
N LEU A 396 -31.43 -5.62 29.96
CA LEU A 396 -31.40 -6.74 29.03
C LEU A 396 -31.42 -8.08 29.77
N ARG A 397 -30.61 -8.24 30.83
CA ARG A 397 -30.60 -9.48 31.63
C ARG A 397 -31.94 -9.75 32.32
N GLU A 398 -32.65 -8.70 32.75
CA GLU A 398 -33.97 -8.84 33.37
C GLU A 398 -35.08 -9.18 32.37
N LYS A 399 -35.05 -8.59 31.16
CA LYS A 399 -36.20 -8.63 30.22
C LYS A 399 -35.99 -9.53 29.01
N ASN A 400 -34.74 -9.79 28.61
CA ASN A 400 -34.42 -10.61 27.45
C ASN A 400 -34.15 -12.06 27.88
N PRO A 401 -34.98 -13.04 27.47
CA PRO A 401 -34.83 -14.43 27.88
C PRO A 401 -33.52 -15.09 27.42
N TYR A 402 -32.81 -14.48 26.46
CA TYR A 402 -31.53 -14.98 25.95
C TYR A 402 -30.30 -14.33 26.62
N ALA A 403 -30.52 -13.34 27.49
CA ALA A 403 -29.45 -12.63 28.19
C ALA A 403 -29.40 -12.97 29.69
N ALA A 404 -30.35 -13.78 30.16
CA ALA A 404 -30.60 -14.09 31.57
C ALA A 404 -29.60 -15.12 32.14
#